data_AF-A0A255T3Q3-F1
#
_entry.id   AF-A0A255T3Q3-F1
#
_cell.length_a   1.000
_cell.length_b   1.000
_cell.length_c   1.000
_cell.angle_alpha   90.00
_cell.angle_beta   90.00
_cell.angle_gamma   90.00
#
_symmetry.space_group_name_H-M   'P 1'
#
loop_
_entity.id
_entity.type
_entity.pdbx_description
1 polymer ?
#
loop_
_entity_poly.entity_id
_entity_poly.type
_entity_poly.pdbx_seq_one_letter_code
_entity_poly.pdbx_strand_id
1 'polypeptide(L)'
;MIYNKMNKYNWKGYDFIGTVPEFAEKFGYCKTPTFVNAVKRVPRHKYNCMDEMEQRAYEEKRKRAKRAYCIYMNEEMTDSYIVTKEEYLATNLPIKEKLHEPFLLSYRNRVLPYNFIGNSHDEISIRSAMVKYSAEAVKFAEQLLLAAGYFNGSNSVKKPLVKINYTSLYLTYANGISITFDSERSRDGVDNCRLSIIDFNGERIYNGWRRLNSVDEILYYTTINKDSKDASCYLGG
;
A
#
# COMPACT_ATOMS: atom_id res chain seq x y z
N MET A 1 -15.98 -40.68 -8.77
CA MET A 1 -16.47 -39.57 -9.61
C MET A 1 -16.13 -39.89 -11.06
N ILE A 2 -17.02 -39.56 -11.99
CA ILE A 2 -16.95 -39.98 -13.40
C ILE A 2 -15.88 -39.14 -14.13
N TYR A 3 -14.70 -39.72 -14.40
CA TYR A 3 -13.62 -39.08 -15.19
C TYR A 3 -13.90 -39.02 -16.71
N ASN A 4 -15.00 -39.64 -17.18
CA ASN A 4 -15.25 -39.93 -18.60
C ASN A 4 -15.58 -38.73 -19.52
N LYS A 5 -15.39 -37.48 -19.08
CA LYS A 5 -15.61 -36.29 -19.93
C LYS A 5 -14.44 -35.29 -19.95
N MET A 6 -13.32 -35.60 -19.30
CA MET A 6 -12.16 -34.70 -19.28
C MET A 6 -11.26 -34.91 -20.50
N ASN A 7 -10.78 -33.80 -21.07
CA ASN A 7 -9.85 -33.83 -22.18
C ASN A 7 -8.54 -34.52 -21.78
N LYS A 8 -8.00 -35.32 -22.69
CA LYS A 8 -6.65 -35.88 -22.55
C LYS A 8 -5.65 -34.95 -23.20
N TYR A 9 -4.53 -34.75 -22.53
CA TYR A 9 -3.45 -33.89 -22.99
C TYR A 9 -2.17 -34.70 -23.14
N ASN A 10 -1.30 -34.26 -24.05
CA ASN A 10 0.07 -34.75 -24.13
C ASN A 10 0.97 -33.84 -23.29
N TRP A 11 1.40 -34.32 -22.13
CA TRP A 11 2.23 -33.59 -21.17
C TRP A 11 3.71 -33.71 -21.54
N LYS A 12 4.14 -32.90 -22.51
CA LYS A 12 5.53 -32.84 -22.97
C LYS A 12 6.47 -32.50 -21.80
N GLY A 13 7.52 -33.30 -21.63
CA GLY A 13 8.46 -33.22 -20.50
C GLY A 13 8.24 -34.26 -19.40
N TYR A 14 7.09 -34.95 -19.40
CA TYR A 14 6.76 -36.01 -18.44
C TYR A 14 6.44 -37.35 -19.12
N ASP A 15 6.56 -37.42 -20.46
CA ASP A 15 6.21 -38.57 -21.32
C ASP A 15 4.88 -39.24 -20.92
N PHE A 16 3.88 -38.39 -20.63
CA PHE A 16 2.59 -38.81 -20.11
C PHE A 16 1.45 -38.29 -20.99
N ILE A 17 0.52 -39.19 -21.34
CA ILE A 17 -0.72 -38.84 -22.04
C ILE A 17 -1.89 -39.23 -21.13
N GLY A 18 -2.65 -38.23 -20.70
CA GLY A 18 -3.74 -38.42 -19.76
C GLY A 18 -4.48 -37.14 -19.43
N THR A 19 -5.51 -37.26 -18.61
CA THR A 19 -6.29 -36.12 -18.11
C THR A 19 -5.50 -35.34 -17.05
N VAL A 20 -5.91 -34.10 -16.76
CA VAL A 20 -5.29 -33.28 -15.72
C VAL A 20 -5.27 -33.98 -14.34
N PRO A 21 -6.36 -34.64 -13.88
CA PRO A 21 -6.34 -35.33 -12.59
C PRO A 21 -5.37 -36.51 -12.54
N GLU A 22 -5.32 -37.34 -13.59
CA GLU A 22 -4.39 -38.48 -13.66
C GLU A 22 -2.93 -37.99 -13.63
N PHE A 23 -2.64 -36.89 -14.33
CA PHE A 23 -1.32 -36.26 -14.32
C PHE A 23 -1.00 -35.69 -12.93
N ALA A 24 -1.94 -34.98 -12.32
CA ALA A 24 -1.80 -34.36 -11.01
C ALA A 24 -1.59 -35.39 -9.89
N GLU A 25 -2.29 -36.52 -9.92
CA GLU A 25 -2.10 -37.60 -8.95
C GLU A 25 -0.71 -38.24 -9.06
N LYS A 26 -0.21 -38.38 -10.30
CA LYS A 26 1.07 -39.05 -10.56
C LYS A 26 2.28 -38.16 -10.27
N PHE A 27 2.18 -36.85 -10.53
CA PHE A 27 3.32 -35.94 -10.50
C PHE A 27 3.11 -34.67 -9.68
N GLY A 28 1.87 -34.33 -9.35
CA GLY A 28 1.54 -33.09 -8.65
C GLY A 28 1.80 -33.17 -7.15
N TYR A 29 2.30 -32.07 -6.61
CA TYR A 29 2.56 -31.89 -5.19
C TYR A 29 1.39 -31.23 -4.47
N CYS A 30 0.93 -30.07 -4.96
CA CYS A 30 -0.21 -29.35 -4.39
C CYS A 30 -0.98 -28.57 -5.45
N LYS A 31 -2.15 -28.06 -5.08
CA LYS A 31 -2.95 -27.19 -5.95
C LYS A 31 -3.31 -25.88 -5.26
N THR A 32 -3.29 -24.78 -6.00
CA THR A 32 -3.58 -23.44 -5.46
C THR A 32 -4.26 -22.55 -6.49
N PRO A 33 -5.28 -21.76 -6.12
CA PRO A 33 -5.74 -20.66 -6.96
C PRO A 33 -4.72 -19.51 -6.91
N THR A 34 -4.23 -19.08 -8.07
CA THR A 34 -3.24 -18.00 -8.21
C THR A 34 -3.77 -16.89 -9.12
N PHE A 35 -2.91 -15.95 -9.51
CA PHE A 35 -3.24 -14.93 -10.51
C PHE A 35 -2.18 -14.91 -11.62
N VAL A 36 -2.60 -15.05 -12.88
CA VAL A 36 -1.74 -14.84 -14.06
C VAL A 36 -1.56 -13.35 -14.27
N ASN A 37 -0.36 -12.94 -14.70
CA ASN A 37 0.06 -11.54 -14.85
C ASN A 37 0.16 -10.75 -13.53
N ALA A 38 0.06 -11.43 -12.39
CA ALA A 38 0.43 -10.82 -11.12
C ALA A 38 1.96 -10.70 -11.07
N VAL A 39 2.48 -9.47 -11.17
CA VAL A 39 3.89 -9.20 -10.92
C VAL A 39 4.20 -9.57 -9.46
N LYS A 40 5.28 -10.34 -9.21
CA LYS A 40 5.80 -10.55 -7.85
C LYS A 40 5.96 -9.18 -7.20
N ARG A 41 5.34 -8.96 -6.04
CA ARG A 41 5.39 -7.65 -5.37
C ARG A 41 6.82 -7.23 -5.17
N VAL A 42 7.14 -6.02 -5.61
CA VAL A 42 8.40 -5.41 -5.21
C VAL A 42 8.31 -5.04 -3.73
N PRO A 43 9.34 -5.34 -2.92
CA PRO A 43 9.41 -4.87 -1.54
C PRO A 43 9.16 -3.36 -1.47
N ARG A 44 8.53 -2.91 -0.39
CA ARG A 44 8.09 -1.51 -0.25
C ARG A 44 9.24 -0.50 -0.42
N HIS A 45 10.43 -0.83 0.07
CA HIS A 45 11.63 -0.03 -0.14
C HIS A 45 12.03 0.09 -1.62
N LYS A 46 11.86 -0.97 -2.43
CA LYS A 46 12.13 -0.93 -3.87
C LYS A 46 11.08 -0.14 -4.65
N TYR A 47 9.80 -0.25 -4.27
CA TYR A 47 8.73 0.53 -4.90
C TYR A 47 8.93 2.04 -4.65
N ASN A 48 9.31 2.42 -3.44
CA ASN A 48 9.56 3.82 -3.08
C ASN A 48 10.77 4.44 -3.80
N CYS A 49 11.68 3.60 -4.33
CA CYS A 49 12.82 4.04 -5.13
C CYS A 49 12.52 4.12 -6.64
N MET A 50 11.33 3.72 -7.10
CA MET A 50 10.95 3.75 -8.52
C MET A 50 10.50 5.14 -8.97
N ASP A 51 10.81 5.48 -10.22
CA ASP A 51 10.29 6.69 -10.86
C ASP A 51 8.81 6.58 -11.29
N GLU A 52 8.22 7.68 -11.75
CA GLU A 52 6.79 7.73 -12.12
C GLU A 52 6.42 6.76 -13.26
N MET A 53 7.33 6.55 -14.22
CA MET A 53 7.10 5.68 -15.37
C MET A 53 7.18 4.21 -14.97
N GLU A 54 8.14 3.86 -14.12
CA GLU A 54 8.31 2.53 -13.53
C GLU A 54 7.10 2.13 -12.69
N GLN A 55 6.59 3.05 -11.85
CA GLN A 55 5.40 2.80 -11.04
C GLN A 55 4.14 2.63 -11.91
N ARG A 56 3.96 3.47 -12.94
CA ARG A 56 2.81 3.37 -13.87
C ARG A 56 2.79 2.04 -14.61
N ALA A 57 3.95 1.58 -15.08
CA ALA A 57 4.10 0.28 -15.75
C ALA A 57 3.83 -0.90 -14.80
N TYR A 58 4.26 -0.79 -13.53
CA TYR A 58 3.97 -1.77 -12.49
C TYR A 58 2.46 -1.89 -12.21
N GLU A 59 1.76 -0.76 -12.07
CA GLU A 59 0.32 -0.72 -11.79
C GLU A 59 -0.55 -1.24 -12.95
N GLU A 60 -0.21 -0.91 -14.20
CA GLU A 60 -0.94 -1.42 -15.38
C GLU A 60 -0.82 -2.94 -15.54
N LYS A 61 0.34 -3.52 -15.22
CA LYS A 61 0.52 -4.97 -15.20
C LYS A 61 -0.35 -5.61 -14.10
N ARG A 62 -0.46 -4.95 -12.95
CA ARG A 62 -1.29 -5.37 -11.82
C ARG A 62 -2.78 -5.44 -12.12
N LYS A 63 -3.33 -4.45 -12.84
CA LYS A 63 -4.76 -4.41 -13.19
C LYS A 63 -5.20 -5.58 -14.08
N ARG A 64 -4.26 -6.18 -14.82
CA ARG A 64 -4.51 -7.30 -15.74
C ARG A 64 -4.41 -8.67 -15.05
N ALA A 65 -4.24 -8.70 -13.73
CA ALA A 65 -4.17 -9.93 -12.96
C ALA A 65 -5.50 -10.69 -13.05
N LYS A 66 -5.47 -11.93 -13.57
CA LYS A 66 -6.64 -12.81 -13.71
C LYS A 66 -6.46 -14.05 -12.88
N ARG A 67 -7.53 -14.54 -12.24
CA ARG A 67 -7.48 -15.76 -11.43
C ARG A 67 -7.10 -16.96 -12.30
N ALA A 68 -6.05 -17.66 -11.90
CA ALA A 68 -5.60 -18.92 -12.47
C ALA A 68 -5.80 -20.04 -11.46
N TYR A 69 -5.92 -21.26 -11.96
CA TYR A 69 -5.90 -22.45 -11.13
C TYR A 69 -4.62 -23.19 -11.46
N CYS A 70 -3.73 -23.34 -10.47
CA CYS A 70 -2.42 -23.92 -10.67
C CYS A 70 -2.31 -25.27 -9.97
N ILE A 71 -1.65 -26.19 -10.63
CA ILE A 71 -1.12 -27.42 -10.05
C ILE A 71 0.39 -27.25 -9.98
N TYR A 72 0.94 -27.40 -8.78
CA TYR A 72 2.37 -27.28 -8.52
C TYR A 72 3.00 -28.66 -8.42
N MET A 73 4.19 -28.82 -9.00
CA MET A 73 4.88 -30.11 -9.10
C MET A 73 5.90 -30.34 -8.00
N ASN A 74 6.19 -29.31 -7.20
CA ASN A 74 7.16 -29.38 -6.13
C ASN A 74 6.73 -28.57 -4.90
N GLU A 75 7.40 -28.82 -3.78
CA GLU A 75 7.13 -28.18 -2.50
C GLU A 75 7.40 -26.68 -2.49
N GLU A 76 8.41 -26.25 -3.24
CA GLU A 76 8.79 -24.84 -3.38
C GLU A 76 7.79 -24.03 -4.24
N MET A 77 6.82 -24.69 -4.87
CA MET A 77 5.79 -24.09 -5.72
C MET A 77 6.38 -23.21 -6.85
N THR A 78 7.45 -23.72 -7.49
CA THR A 78 8.20 -23.04 -8.57
C THR A 78 7.86 -23.55 -9.97
N ASP A 79 7.52 -24.84 -10.10
CA ASP A 79 7.02 -25.42 -11.34
C ASP A 79 5.50 -25.65 -11.27
N SER A 80 4.77 -25.15 -12.27
CA SER A 80 3.31 -25.19 -12.24
C SER A 80 2.66 -25.20 -13.61
N TYR A 81 1.51 -25.84 -13.67
CA TYR A 81 0.63 -25.82 -14.82
C TYR A 81 -0.65 -25.07 -14.50
N ILE A 82 -1.05 -24.17 -15.40
CA ILE A 82 -2.33 -23.49 -15.34
C ILE A 82 -3.38 -24.40 -15.97
N VAL A 83 -4.42 -24.71 -15.21
CA VAL A 83 -5.52 -25.59 -15.61
C VAL A 83 -6.84 -24.84 -15.52
N THR A 84 -7.89 -25.43 -16.10
CA THR A 84 -9.23 -24.88 -15.94
C THR A 84 -9.75 -25.11 -14.52
N LYS A 85 -10.78 -24.35 -14.12
CA LYS A 85 -11.43 -24.51 -12.82
C LYS A 85 -11.99 -25.92 -12.62
N GLU A 86 -12.58 -26.49 -13.66
CA GLU A 86 -13.21 -27.80 -13.63
C GLU A 86 -12.18 -28.91 -13.40
N GLU A 87 -11.06 -28.84 -14.12
CA GLU A 87 -9.93 -29.75 -13.95
C GLU A 87 -9.27 -29.62 -12.57
N TYR A 88 -9.09 -28.40 -12.09
CA TYR A 88 -8.58 -28.12 -10.75
C TYR A 88 -9.43 -28.74 -9.64
N LEU A 89 -10.77 -28.68 -9.78
CA LEU A 89 -11.68 -29.25 -8.79
C LEU A 89 -11.68 -30.77 -8.82
N ALA A 90 -11.42 -31.39 -9.97
CA ALA A 90 -11.38 -32.84 -10.12
C ALA A 90 -10.06 -33.48 -9.68
N THR A 91 -9.01 -32.70 -9.41
CA THR A 91 -7.75 -33.23 -8.86
C THR A 91 -7.86 -33.42 -7.35
N ASN A 92 -7.27 -34.49 -6.80
CA ASN A 92 -7.33 -34.77 -5.35
C ASN A 92 -6.07 -34.30 -4.59
N LEU A 93 -5.39 -33.28 -5.10
CA LEU A 93 -4.19 -32.74 -4.47
C LEU A 93 -4.51 -31.86 -3.26
N PRO A 94 -3.61 -31.81 -2.25
CA PRO A 94 -3.78 -30.91 -1.12
C PRO A 94 -3.79 -29.46 -1.59
N ILE A 95 -4.75 -28.69 -1.09
CA ILE A 95 -4.81 -27.25 -1.35
C ILE A 95 -3.83 -26.59 -0.39
N LYS A 96 -2.77 -25.98 -0.93
CA LYS A 96 -1.87 -25.12 -0.15
C LYS A 96 -2.14 -23.66 -0.53
N GLU A 97 -2.23 -22.78 0.46
CA GLU A 97 -2.32 -21.34 0.18
C GLU A 97 -0.94 -20.81 -0.20
N LYS A 98 -0.83 -20.25 -1.41
CA LYS A 98 0.30 -19.41 -1.76
C LYS A 98 0.03 -18.04 -1.17
N LEU A 99 0.67 -17.74 -0.04
CA LEU A 99 0.50 -16.46 0.65
C LEU A 99 0.84 -15.31 -0.30
N HIS A 100 -0.20 -14.63 -0.76
CA HIS A 100 -0.13 -13.39 -1.51
C HIS A 100 -0.91 -12.35 -0.71
N GLU A 101 -0.27 -11.72 0.27
CA GLU A 101 -0.96 -10.67 1.03
C GLU A 101 -1.35 -9.49 0.11
N PRO A 102 -2.60 -8.99 0.15
CA PRO A 102 -3.02 -7.85 -0.62
C PRO A 102 -3.00 -6.56 0.22
N PHE A 103 -2.24 -5.51 -0.15
CA PHE A 103 -2.72 -4.10 -0.11
C PHE A 103 -1.93 -3.19 -1.08
N LEU A 104 -2.65 -2.34 -1.83
CA LEU A 104 -2.08 -1.18 -2.56
C LEU A 104 -2.04 -0.01 -1.60
N LEU A 105 -0.88 0.56 -1.41
CA LEU A 105 -0.78 1.95 -0.96
C LEU A 105 -0.06 2.69 -2.09
N SER A 106 -0.82 3.48 -2.85
CA SER A 106 -0.24 4.43 -3.80
C SER A 106 0.35 5.58 -2.99
N TYR A 107 1.65 5.50 -2.74
CA TYR A 107 2.42 6.61 -2.22
C TYR A 107 2.72 7.60 -3.34
N ARG A 108 2.62 8.88 -3.05
CA ARG A 108 3.17 9.97 -3.86
C ARG A 108 3.94 10.90 -2.94
N ASN A 109 5.19 11.19 -3.29
CA ASN A 109 5.92 12.25 -2.60
C ASN A 109 5.18 13.57 -2.82
N ARG A 110 4.48 14.02 -1.78
CA ARG A 110 3.76 15.28 -1.77
C ARG A 110 4.66 16.36 -1.22
N VAL A 111 4.52 17.55 -1.76
CA VAL A 111 5.13 18.77 -1.22
C VAL A 111 4.03 19.59 -0.55
N LEU A 112 4.28 19.99 0.68
CA LEU A 112 3.44 20.96 1.38
C LEU A 112 3.79 22.36 0.87
N PRO A 113 2.83 23.12 0.31
CA PRO A 113 3.08 24.48 -0.13
C PRO A 113 3.55 25.36 1.02
N TYR A 114 4.49 26.25 0.73
CA TYR A 114 5.08 27.16 1.71
C TYR A 114 4.10 28.22 2.23
N ASN A 115 3.15 28.63 1.40
CA ASN A 115 2.19 29.68 1.73
C ASN A 115 0.81 29.44 1.14
N PHE A 116 -0.17 30.12 1.72
CA PHE A 116 -1.55 30.11 1.29
C PHE A 116 -2.12 31.52 1.37
N ILE A 117 -2.70 31.96 0.25
CA ILE A 117 -3.36 33.27 0.16
C ILE A 117 -4.83 33.11 0.55
N GLY A 118 -5.26 33.99 1.45
CA GLY A 118 -6.64 34.15 1.87
C GLY A 118 -7.55 34.61 0.73
N ASN A 119 -8.84 34.58 0.98
CA ASN A 119 -9.77 35.21 0.07
C ASN A 119 -9.78 36.71 0.38
N SER A 120 -9.51 37.56 -0.61
CA SER A 120 -9.50 39.03 -0.49
C SER A 120 -10.86 39.64 -0.11
N HIS A 121 -11.86 38.80 0.14
CA HIS A 121 -13.24 39.15 0.51
C HIS A 121 -13.51 38.99 2.01
N ASP A 122 -12.65 38.26 2.74
CA ASP A 122 -12.78 38.11 4.20
C ASP A 122 -12.03 39.25 4.91
N GLU A 123 -12.60 39.84 5.96
CA GLU A 123 -11.89 40.80 6.83
C GLU A 123 -10.61 40.19 7.44
N ILE A 124 -10.54 38.86 7.53
CA ILE A 124 -9.42 38.10 8.08
C ILE A 124 -8.95 37.08 7.03
N SER A 125 -8.08 37.52 6.12
CA SER A 125 -7.43 36.71 5.07
C SER A 125 -6.79 35.41 5.59
N ILE A 126 -6.31 35.43 6.84
CA ILE A 126 -5.73 34.27 7.53
C ILE A 126 -6.71 33.10 7.63
N ARG A 127 -8.00 33.36 7.90
CA ARG A 127 -8.97 32.29 8.16
C ARG A 127 -9.18 31.41 6.93
N SER A 128 -9.43 32.02 5.77
CA SER A 128 -9.61 31.28 4.52
C SER A 128 -8.30 30.67 4.01
N ALA A 129 -7.16 31.30 4.26
CA ALA A 129 -5.86 30.71 3.99
C ALA A 129 -5.64 29.41 4.80
N MET A 130 -5.97 29.43 6.10
CA MET A 130 -5.83 28.26 6.98
C MET A 130 -6.78 27.12 6.62
N VAL A 131 -7.96 27.41 6.08
CA VAL A 131 -8.85 26.36 5.54
C VAL A 131 -8.19 25.66 4.35
N LYS A 132 -7.61 26.40 3.40
CA LYS A 132 -6.88 25.84 2.26
C LYS A 132 -5.65 25.05 2.73
N TYR A 133 -4.89 25.62 3.67
CA TYR A 133 -3.73 24.97 4.27
C TYR A 133 -4.12 23.64 4.92
N SER A 134 -5.20 23.62 5.72
CA SER A 134 -5.65 22.41 6.40
C SER A 134 -6.00 21.27 5.45
N ALA A 135 -6.60 21.56 4.30
CA ALA A 135 -6.95 20.55 3.32
C ALA A 135 -5.72 19.89 2.70
N GLU A 136 -4.67 20.66 2.39
CA GLU A 136 -3.42 20.12 1.86
C GLU A 136 -2.58 19.45 2.95
N ALA A 137 -2.54 19.99 4.17
CA ALA A 137 -1.85 19.40 5.31
C ALA A 137 -2.42 18.02 5.67
N VAL A 138 -3.73 17.80 5.58
CA VAL A 138 -4.35 16.48 5.79
C VAL A 138 -3.88 15.48 4.73
N LYS A 139 -3.86 15.86 3.45
CA LYS A 139 -3.38 14.97 2.38
C LYS A 139 -1.89 14.69 2.49
N PHE A 140 -1.11 15.69 2.89
CA PHE A 140 0.31 15.56 3.15
C PHE A 140 0.59 14.61 4.32
N ALA A 141 -0.09 14.81 5.44
CA ALA A 141 -0.03 13.96 6.62
C ALA A 141 -0.40 12.50 6.29
N GLU A 142 -1.44 12.29 5.50
CA GLU A 142 -1.82 10.94 5.04
C GLU A 142 -0.67 10.26 4.29
N GLN A 143 -0.06 10.94 3.31
CA GLN A 143 1.07 10.36 2.56
C GLN A 143 2.28 10.10 3.44
N LEU A 144 2.56 10.99 4.40
CA LEU A 144 3.65 10.83 5.35
C LEU A 144 3.43 9.64 6.29
N LEU A 145 2.26 9.52 6.90
CA LEU A 145 1.92 8.40 7.80
C LEU A 145 1.85 7.06 7.06
N LEU A 146 1.42 7.08 5.79
CA LEU A 146 1.53 5.93 4.91
C LEU A 146 3.01 5.57 4.69
N ALA A 147 3.85 6.53 4.30
CA ALA A 147 5.27 6.29 4.05
C ALA A 147 6.02 5.80 5.30
N ALA A 148 5.71 6.35 6.47
CA ALA A 148 6.33 6.01 7.75
C ALA A 148 5.75 4.74 8.43
N GLY A 149 4.75 4.09 7.83
CA GLY A 149 4.19 2.82 8.33
C GLY A 149 3.24 2.95 9.53
N TYR A 150 2.73 4.16 9.81
CA TYR A 150 1.75 4.38 10.88
C TYR A 150 0.31 4.17 10.43
N PHE A 151 0.05 4.18 9.13
CA PHE A 151 -1.21 3.73 8.53
C PHE A 151 -1.00 2.44 7.73
N ASN A 152 -1.78 1.43 8.09
CA ASN A 152 -1.92 0.18 7.36
C ASN A 152 -3.12 0.30 6.42
N GLY A 153 -2.93 -0.03 5.15
CA GLY A 153 -3.98 0.11 4.13
C GLY A 153 -5.27 -0.67 4.43
N SER A 154 -5.22 -1.68 5.30
CA SER A 154 -6.36 -2.52 5.67
C SER A 154 -7.45 -1.82 6.47
N ASN A 155 -7.13 -0.73 7.19
CA ASN A 155 -8.12 0.08 7.86
C ASN A 155 -8.29 1.38 7.08
N SER A 156 -9.54 1.73 6.74
CA SER A 156 -9.84 3.05 6.17
C SER A 156 -9.18 4.11 7.06
N VAL A 157 -8.32 4.95 6.47
CA VAL A 157 -7.70 6.09 7.16
C VAL A 157 -8.85 6.91 7.75
N LYS A 158 -9.09 6.77 9.06
CA LYS A 158 -10.10 7.58 9.72
C LYS A 158 -9.66 9.03 9.57
N LYS A 159 -10.53 9.86 9.01
CA LYS A 159 -10.24 11.29 8.85
C LYS A 159 -9.81 11.85 10.21
N PRO A 160 -8.73 12.63 10.27
CA PRO A 160 -8.33 13.25 11.52
C PRO A 160 -9.40 14.24 11.97
N LEU A 161 -9.51 14.43 13.28
CA LEU A 161 -10.10 15.64 13.82
C LEU A 161 -9.15 16.80 13.48
N VAL A 162 -9.68 17.82 12.81
CA VAL A 162 -8.91 18.99 12.37
C VAL A 162 -9.27 20.16 13.28
N LYS A 163 -8.29 20.74 13.97
CA LYS A 163 -8.46 21.96 14.78
C LYS A 163 -7.50 23.03 14.30
N ILE A 164 -8.04 24.19 13.95
CA ILE A 164 -7.26 25.37 13.57
C ILE A 164 -7.24 26.33 14.77
N ASN A 165 -6.06 26.81 15.13
CA ASN A 165 -5.89 27.88 16.12
C ASN A 165 -5.01 28.97 15.52
N TYR A 166 -5.65 30.02 15.01
CA TYR A 166 -4.99 31.11 14.30
C TYR A 166 -4.08 30.59 13.19
N THR A 167 -2.75 30.57 13.36
CA THR A 167 -1.77 30.08 12.36
C THR A 167 -1.26 28.66 12.62
N SER A 168 -1.72 27.99 13.68
CA SER A 168 -1.40 26.59 13.95
C SER A 168 -2.56 25.67 13.60
N LEU A 169 -2.22 24.46 13.16
CA LEU A 169 -3.14 23.42 12.75
C LEU A 169 -2.79 22.12 13.48
N TYR A 170 -3.80 21.52 14.10
CA TYR A 170 -3.66 20.26 14.82
C TYR A 170 -4.54 19.20 14.14
N LEU A 171 -3.91 18.08 13.78
CA LEU A 171 -4.59 16.88 13.31
C LEU A 171 -4.49 15.83 14.42
N THR A 172 -5.63 15.29 14.84
CA THR A 172 -5.67 14.19 15.82
C THR A 172 -6.38 12.99 15.22
N TYR A 173 -5.70 11.85 15.19
CA TYR A 173 -6.25 10.61 14.72
C TYR A 173 -6.66 9.72 15.90
N ALA A 174 -7.71 8.92 15.70
CA ALA A 174 -8.24 8.04 16.75
C ALA A 174 -7.28 6.95 17.21
N ASN A 175 -6.20 6.68 16.45
CA ASN A 175 -5.15 5.72 16.79
C ASN A 175 -4.01 6.33 17.61
N GLY A 176 -4.21 7.50 18.22
CA GLY A 176 -3.23 8.13 19.11
C GLY A 176 -2.13 8.93 18.40
N ILE A 177 -2.23 9.11 17.07
CA ILE A 177 -1.34 10.01 16.33
C ILE A 177 -1.86 11.44 16.43
N SER A 178 -0.98 12.36 16.80
CA SER A 178 -1.24 13.80 16.71
C SER A 178 -0.16 14.50 15.89
N ILE A 179 -0.58 15.36 14.98
CA ILE A 179 0.29 16.12 14.10
C ILE A 179 0.03 17.60 14.28
N THR A 180 1.09 18.36 14.47
CA THR A 180 1.04 19.82 14.52
C THR A 180 1.73 20.40 13.30
N PHE A 181 1.03 21.29 12.66
CA PHE A 181 1.49 22.12 11.57
C PHE A 181 1.49 23.57 12.04
N ASP A 182 2.56 24.29 11.72
CA ASP A 182 2.69 25.70 12.08
C ASP A 182 2.84 26.55 10.82
N SER A 183 2.38 27.78 10.91
CA SER A 183 2.57 28.82 9.91
C SER A 183 2.73 30.18 10.60
N GLU A 184 3.16 31.17 9.84
CA GLU A 184 3.28 32.56 10.26
C GLU A 184 2.26 33.42 9.54
N ARG A 185 1.77 34.46 10.22
CA ARG A 185 0.88 35.43 9.60
C ARG A 185 1.62 36.15 8.48
N SER A 186 0.98 36.23 7.32
CA SER A 186 1.36 37.18 6.27
C SER A 186 0.28 38.24 6.08
N ARG A 187 0.55 39.24 5.24
CA ARG A 187 -0.42 40.31 4.92
C ARG A 187 -1.71 39.74 4.33
N ASP A 188 -1.56 38.79 3.42
CA ASP A 188 -2.64 38.28 2.58
C ASP A 188 -3.05 36.84 2.95
N GLY A 189 -2.54 36.28 4.04
CA GLY A 189 -2.85 34.92 4.48
C GLY A 189 -1.82 34.38 5.47
N VAL A 190 -1.20 33.25 5.11
CA VAL A 190 -0.16 32.61 5.92
C VAL A 190 1.05 32.21 5.08
N ASP A 191 2.24 32.37 5.66
CA ASP A 191 3.54 31.96 5.11
C ASP A 191 4.19 30.94 6.06
N ASN A 192 5.36 30.42 5.69
CA ASN A 192 6.14 29.49 6.53
C ASN A 192 5.34 28.25 6.97
N CYS A 193 4.42 27.77 6.13
CA CYS A 193 3.63 26.57 6.38
C CYS A 193 4.54 25.35 6.44
N ARG A 194 4.58 24.66 7.58
CA ARG A 194 5.46 23.52 7.79
C ARG A 194 4.88 22.50 8.76
N LEU A 195 5.33 21.26 8.61
CA LEU A 195 5.17 20.25 9.64
C LEU A 195 6.08 20.59 10.82
N SER A 196 5.49 20.71 12.01
CA SER A 196 6.21 21.06 13.24
C SER A 196 6.45 19.83 14.09
N ILE A 197 5.40 19.06 14.37
CA ILE A 197 5.48 17.95 15.32
C ILE A 197 4.66 16.77 14.81
N ILE A 198 5.17 15.57 15.03
CA ILE A 198 4.37 14.36 15.05
C ILE A 198 4.62 13.66 16.39
N ASP A 199 3.54 13.39 17.11
CA ASP A 199 3.53 12.57 18.31
C ASP A 199 2.68 11.32 18.07
N PHE A 200 3.09 10.20 18.67
CA PHE A 200 2.35 8.95 18.69
C PHE A 200 2.23 8.47 20.13
N ASN A 201 0.99 8.35 20.63
CA ASN A 201 0.71 7.96 22.03
C ASN A 201 1.48 8.79 23.08
N GLY A 202 1.71 10.07 22.80
CA GLY A 202 2.46 10.98 23.67
C GLY A 202 3.98 10.96 23.51
N GLU A 203 4.52 10.08 22.66
CA GLU A 203 5.94 10.06 22.30
C GLU A 203 6.21 10.85 21.02
N ARG A 204 7.25 11.70 21.04
CA ARG A 204 7.67 12.52 19.92
C ARG A 204 8.39 11.68 18.87
N ILE A 205 7.79 11.51 17.69
CA ILE A 205 8.40 10.76 16.57
C ILE A 205 8.99 11.65 15.48
N TYR A 206 8.60 12.92 15.41
CA TYR A 206 9.23 13.94 14.57
C TYR A 206 9.11 15.33 15.24
N ASN A 207 10.20 16.09 15.29
CA ASN A 207 10.29 17.32 16.09
C ASN A 207 10.58 18.62 15.29
N GLY A 208 10.40 18.64 13.96
CA GLY A 208 10.29 19.89 13.18
C GLY A 208 11.47 20.85 13.19
N TRP A 209 12.62 20.42 13.72
CA TRP A 209 13.84 21.21 13.85
C TRP A 209 14.38 21.73 12.51
N ARG A 210 14.13 21.00 11.41
CA ARG A 210 14.47 21.40 10.04
C ARG A 210 13.22 21.77 9.26
N ARG A 211 13.37 22.77 8.37
CA ARG A 211 12.31 23.20 7.45
C ARG A 211 12.29 22.27 6.25
N LEU A 212 11.50 21.20 6.36
CA LEU A 212 11.34 20.18 5.34
C LEU A 212 9.89 20.19 4.87
N ASN A 213 9.69 20.11 3.56
CA ASN A 213 8.38 20.34 2.96
C ASN A 213 7.92 19.18 2.09
N SER A 214 8.80 18.21 1.79
CA SER A 214 8.42 16.98 1.11
C SER A 214 8.29 15.81 2.08
N VAL A 215 7.49 14.82 1.70
CA VAL A 215 7.32 13.61 2.51
C VAL A 215 8.66 12.85 2.62
N ASP A 216 9.41 12.75 1.52
CA ASP A 216 10.69 12.03 1.50
C ASP A 216 11.73 12.66 2.44
N GLU A 217 11.84 14.00 2.44
CA GLU A 217 12.75 14.71 3.32
C GLU A 217 12.40 14.47 4.80
N ILE A 218 11.11 14.59 5.15
CA ILE A 218 10.64 14.43 6.52
C ILE A 218 10.80 13.00 7.00
N LEU A 219 10.58 12.02 6.12
CA LEU A 219 10.70 10.61 6.42
C LEU A 219 12.11 10.26 6.91
N TYR A 220 13.15 10.90 6.36
CA TYR A 220 14.54 10.70 6.79
C TYR A 220 14.76 11.03 8.28
N TYR A 221 13.98 11.96 8.84
CA TYR A 221 14.09 12.39 10.24
C TYR A 221 12.93 11.94 11.12
N THR A 222 11.98 11.18 10.56
CA THR A 222 10.83 10.67 11.30
C THR A 222 11.17 9.29 11.81
N THR A 223 10.86 9.03 13.09
CA THR A 223 10.96 7.69 13.64
C THR A 223 9.95 6.79 12.92
N ILE A 224 10.45 5.87 12.11
CA ILE A 224 9.62 4.86 11.44
C ILE A 224 9.01 3.98 12.54
N ASN A 225 7.72 3.67 12.40
CA ASN A 225 7.01 2.82 13.36
C ASN A 225 7.74 1.48 13.49
N LYS A 226 8.33 1.18 14.65
CA LYS A 226 9.05 -0.08 14.89
C LYS A 226 8.11 -1.29 14.94
N ASP A 227 6.88 -1.05 15.37
CA ASP A 227 5.77 -2.01 15.36
C ASP A 227 5.04 -2.04 14.02
N SER A 228 5.44 -1.17 13.06
CA SER A 228 5.14 -1.43 11.65
C SER A 228 5.93 -2.66 11.29
N LYS A 229 5.26 -3.79 11.53
CA LYS A 229 5.63 -5.09 11.01
C LYS A 229 6.11 -4.91 9.57
N ASP A 230 7.29 -5.43 9.28
CA ASP A 230 7.60 -5.83 7.92
C ASP A 230 6.39 -6.62 7.38
N ALA A 231 6.16 -6.63 6.07
CA ALA A 231 5.06 -7.43 5.51
C ALA A 231 5.17 -8.92 5.92
N SER A 232 6.34 -9.35 6.41
CA SER A 232 6.57 -10.66 7.03
C SER A 232 5.84 -10.92 8.36
N CYS A 233 5.42 -9.93 9.13
CA CYS A 233 4.81 -10.18 10.45
C CYS A 233 3.27 -10.18 10.46
N TYR A 234 2.66 -10.06 9.27
CA TYR A 234 1.27 -10.42 9.00
C TYR A 234 1.11 -11.88 8.52
N LEU A 235 2.22 -12.62 8.37
CA LEU A 235 2.28 -14.06 8.06
C LEU A 235 1.81 -15.00 9.19
N GLY A 236 1.01 -14.52 10.14
CA GLY A 236 0.55 -15.32 11.28
C GLY A 236 -0.93 -15.11 11.54
N GLY A 237 -1.77 -15.86 10.82
CA GLY A 237 -3.22 -15.92 10.97
C GLY A 237 -3.87 -16.63 9.80
#